data_AF-A0A1A8MD84-F1
#
_entry.id   AF-A0A1A8MD84-F1
#
_cell.length_a   1.000
_cell.length_b   1.000
_cell.length_c   1.000
_cell.angle_alpha   90.00
_cell.angle_beta   90.00
_cell.angle_gamma   90.00
#
_symmetry.space_group_name_H-M   'P 1'
#
loop_
_entity.id
_entity.type
_entity.pdbx_description
1 polymer ?
#
loop_
_entity_poly.entity_id
_entity_poly.type
_entity_poly.pdbx_seq_one_letter_code
_entity_poly.pdbx_strand_id
1 'polypeptide(L)' 'GCRERTDRFNPNPKEWSAFRSTDYGYSRMQVVNTTHLYMEQVSDDQHGKVIDSIWVVKEKHGFSAWL' A
#
# COMPACT_ATOMS: atom_id res chain seq x y z
N GLY A 1 -1.48 12.50 -5.75
CA GLY A 1 -0.22 13.19 -6.00
C GLY A 1 -0.46 14.68 -5.97
N CYS A 2 0.57 15.46 -5.66
CA CYS A 2 0.60 16.90 -5.89
C CYS A 2 1.31 17.15 -7.23
N ARG A 3 0.65 17.84 -8.16
CA ARG A 3 1.15 18.05 -9.52
C ARG A 3 2.31 19.04 -9.50
N GLU A 4 2.37 19.80 -8.43
CA GLU A 4 3.31 20.86 -8.09
C GLU A 4 4.58 20.31 -7.41
N ARG A 5 4.66 18.99 -7.15
CA ARG A 5 5.83 18.29 -6.54
C ARG A 5 6.31 18.87 -5.20
N THR A 6 5.39 19.44 -4.42
CA THR A 6 5.70 20.05 -3.12
C THR A 6 5.69 19.04 -1.97
N ASP A 7 5.23 17.82 -2.22
CA ASP A 7 5.06 16.68 -1.32
C ASP A 7 6.21 15.66 -1.48
N ARG A 8 7.45 16.12 -1.32
CA ARG A 8 8.60 15.23 -1.37
C ARG A 8 8.62 14.32 -0.14
N PHE A 9 8.81 13.02 -0.37
CA PHE A 9 9.07 12.10 0.73
C PHE A 9 10.32 12.53 1.51
N ASN A 10 10.29 12.32 2.83
CA ASN A 10 11.49 12.44 3.65
C ASN A 10 12.59 11.51 3.08
N PRO A 11 13.78 12.05 2.73
CA PRO A 11 14.87 11.25 2.18
C PRO A 11 15.38 10.17 3.15
N ASN A 12 15.14 10.35 4.46
CA ASN A 12 15.45 9.39 5.50
C ASN A 12 14.15 8.72 6.00
N PRO A 13 13.63 7.68 5.32
CA PRO A 13 12.47 6.95 5.79
C PRO A 13 12.71 6.36 7.18
N LYS A 14 11.64 6.26 7.97
CA LYS A 14 11.66 5.43 9.17
C LYS A 14 11.66 3.96 8.79
N GLU A 15 12.17 3.10 9.65
CA GLU A 15 12.31 1.66 9.40
C GLU A 15 10.99 0.95 9.08
N TRP A 16 9.87 1.48 9.59
CA TRP A 16 8.52 0.95 9.33
C TRP A 16 7.94 1.34 7.96
N SER A 17 8.62 2.18 7.17
CA SER A 17 8.17 2.58 5.83
C SER A 17 8.71 1.60 4.77
N ALA A 18 7.90 0.61 4.38
CA ALA A 18 8.32 -0.43 3.43
C ALA A 18 8.44 0.05 1.97
N PHE A 19 7.42 0.74 1.44
CA PHE A 19 7.38 1.21 0.06
C PHE A 19 6.72 2.59 -0.03
N ARG A 20 7.17 3.43 -0.98
CA ARG A 20 6.65 4.79 -1.20
C ARG A 20 6.71 5.12 -2.68
N SER A 21 5.64 5.69 -3.23
CA SER A 21 5.58 6.20 -4.59
C SER A 21 4.91 7.56 -4.63
N THR A 22 5.42 8.46 -5.49
CA THR A 22 4.83 9.77 -5.77
C THR A 22 3.83 9.73 -6.92
N ASP A 23 3.70 8.56 -7.57
CA ASP A 23 2.84 8.40 -8.73
C ASP A 23 1.38 8.66 -8.37
N TYR A 24 0.67 9.28 -9.30
CA TYR A 24 -0.79 9.23 -9.30
C TYR A 24 -1.27 7.83 -9.62
N GLY A 25 -2.37 7.44 -9.00
CA GLY A 25 -2.84 6.08 -9.10
C GLY A 25 -4.00 5.77 -8.17
N TYR A 26 -4.32 4.50 -8.10
CA TYR A 26 -5.36 3.96 -7.24
C TYR A 26 -4.91 2.61 -6.66
N SER A 27 -5.60 2.15 -5.62
CA SER A 27 -5.35 0.84 -5.05
C SER A 27 -6.44 -0.15 -5.44
N ARG A 28 -6.06 -1.41 -5.65
CA ARG A 28 -6.99 -2.53 -5.78
C ARG A 28 -6.85 -3.41 -4.55
N MET A 29 -7.97 -3.88 -4.00
CA MET A 29 -8.00 -4.79 -2.87
C MET A 29 -8.94 -5.95 -3.17
N GLN A 30 -8.46 -7.16 -2.92
CA GLN A 30 -9.27 -8.37 -2.99
C GLN A 30 -9.27 -9.07 -1.63
N VAL A 31 -10.48 -9.22 -1.06
CA VAL A 31 -10.71 -10.06 0.12
C VAL A 31 -10.81 -11.50 -0.37
N VAL A 32 -9.81 -12.32 -0.07
CA VAL A 32 -9.73 -13.69 -0.59
C VAL A 32 -10.40 -14.68 0.35
N ASN A 33 -10.18 -14.51 1.66
CA ASN A 33 -10.82 -15.28 2.70
C ASN A 33 -10.81 -14.49 4.03
N THR A 34 -11.10 -15.16 5.14
CA THR A 34 -11.14 -14.52 6.46
C THR A 34 -9.79 -13.96 6.88
N THR A 35 -8.67 -14.56 6.48
CA THR A 35 -7.30 -14.21 6.94
C THR A 35 -6.48 -13.44 5.91
N HIS A 36 -6.79 -13.48 4.62
CA HIS A 36 -5.93 -12.95 3.55
C HIS A 36 -6.61 -11.86 2.72
N LEU A 37 -5.94 -10.71 2.64
CA LEU A 37 -6.22 -9.65 1.68
C LEU A 37 -5.05 -9.52 0.70
N TYR A 38 -5.35 -9.46 -0.59
CA TYR A 38 -4.37 -9.07 -1.60
C TYR A 38 -4.58 -7.59 -1.94
N MET A 39 -3.52 -6.79 -1.90
CA MET A 39 -3.56 -5.36 -2.18
C MET A 39 -2.52 -4.98 -3.22
N GLU A 40 -2.88 -4.07 -4.12
CA GLU A 40 -1.99 -3.55 -5.15
C GLU A 40 -2.08 -2.02 -5.20
N GLN A 41 -0.96 -1.39 -5.52
CA GLN A 41 -0.91 0.01 -5.95
C GLN A 41 -0.71 0.07 -7.46
N VAL A 42 -1.65 0.70 -8.16
CA VAL A 42 -1.65 0.86 -9.61
C VAL A 42 -1.35 2.31 -9.95
N SER A 43 -0.31 2.53 -10.76
CA SER A 43 0.12 3.85 -11.23
C SER A 43 -0.59 4.25 -12.51
N ASP A 44 -1.31 5.37 -12.48
CA ASP A 44 -1.87 6.04 -13.65
C ASP A 44 -0.75 6.71 -14.48
N ASP A 45 0.24 7.28 -13.80
CA ASP A 45 1.43 7.89 -14.42
C ASP A 45 2.21 6.88 -15.28
N GLN A 46 2.14 5.58 -14.94
CA GLN A 46 2.73 4.48 -15.69
C GLN A 46 1.68 3.63 -16.42
N HIS A 47 0.61 4.26 -16.94
CA HIS A 47 -0.40 3.62 -17.81
C HIS A 47 -1.08 2.38 -17.21
N GLY A 48 -1.41 2.43 -15.92
CA GLY A 48 -2.09 1.33 -15.21
C GLY A 48 -1.16 0.22 -14.74
N LYS A 49 0.16 0.47 -14.67
CA LYS A 49 1.13 -0.51 -14.17
C LYS A 49 0.97 -0.72 -12.66
N VAL A 50 0.99 -1.99 -12.23
CA VAL A 50 1.13 -2.34 -10.81
C VAL A 50 2.55 -2.02 -10.37
N ILE A 51 2.69 -1.11 -9.41
CA ILE A 51 3.99 -0.65 -8.90
C ILE A 51 4.34 -1.24 -7.53
N ASP A 52 3.35 -1.76 -6.81
CA ASP A 52 3.52 -2.52 -5.57
C ASP A 52 2.36 -3.51 -5.39
N SER A 53 2.64 -4.62 -4.73
CA SER A 53 1.65 -5.66 -4.40
C SER A 53 2.04 -6.38 -3.11
N ILE A 54 1.08 -6.53 -2.20
CA ILE A 54 1.28 -7.19 -0.90
C ILE A 54 0.14 -8.13 -0.56
N TRP A 55 0.46 -9.12 0.27
CA TRP A 55 -0.53 -9.86 1.05
C TRP A 55 -0.56 -9.33 2.47
N VAL A 56 -1.76 -8.97 2.94
CA VAL A 56 -2.01 -8.73 4.35
C VAL A 56 -2.60 -10.00 4.94
N VAL A 57 -1.83 -10.66 5.80
CA VAL A 57 -2.22 -11.89 6.48
C VAL A 57 -2.56 -11.57 7.93
N LYS A 58 -3.76 -11.97 8.35
CA LYS A 58 -4.24 -11.83 9.73
C LYS A 58 -4.03 -13.14 10.49
N GLU A 59 -3.08 -13.15 11.41
CA GLU A 59 -2.74 -14.32 12.22
C GLU A 59 -3.69 -14.52 13.42
N LYS A 60 -4.30 -13.44 13.93
CA LYS A 60 -5.20 -13.48 15.09
C LYS A 60 -6.50 -12.73 14.83
N HIS A 61 -7.62 -13.34 15.17
CA HIS A 61 -8.97 -12.78 15.00
C HIS A 61 -9.64 -12.42 16.33
N GLY A 62 -10.51 -11.41 16.30
CA GLY A 62 -11.27 -10.97 17.46
C GLY A 62 -10.47 -10.08 18.42
N PHE A 63 -10.99 -9.96 19.66
CA PHE A 63 -10.45 -9.09 20.69
C PHE A 63 -8.99 -9.40 21.07
N SER A 64 -8.59 -10.68 20.98
CA SER A 64 -7.23 -11.14 21.29
C SER A 64 -6.14 -10.62 20.34
N ALA A 65 -6.51 -9.96 19.24
CA ALA A 65 -5.55 -9.31 18.34
C ALA A 65 -5.01 -7.97 18.87
N TRP A 66 -5.63 -7.41 19.92
CA TRP A 66 -5.29 -6.10 20.49
C TRP A 66 -4.58 -6.17 21.85
N LEU A 67 -4.39 -7.39 22.37
CA LEU A 67 -3.64 -7.70 23.60
C LEU A 67 -2.22 -8.13 23.23
#